data_AF-A0A7C3E473-F1
#
_entry.id   AF-A0A7C3E473-F1
#
_cell.length_a   1.000
_cell.length_b   1.000
_cell.length_c   1.000
_cell.angle_alpha   90.00
_cell.angle_beta   90.00
_cell.angle_gamma   90.00
#
_symmetry.space_group_name_H-M   'P 1'
#
loop_
_entity.id
_entity.type
_entity.pdbx_description
1 polymer ?
#
loop_
_entity_poly.entity_id
_entity_poly.type
_entity_poly.pdbx_seq_one_letter_code
_entity_poly.pdbx_strand_id
1 'polypeptide(L)'
;MKKVNALLLPLLFTLCVISCTSCQKKCEPGAIQPCYCPDGTIKEQVCNDDGTAWAQCECATYSYWNDPATNLTWQDPQKDAFTPGDGGLTQPDAIRYCDELVLGGYDDWRLPNIDELRTLIRGNPDTETSGDCPITEGSPRSDMQDPACKIIDAFGGPGIGGCYWVPELNGTCNKPDPAAEGHPLEFVSSTVASDNPDWVGCVLFDNGAVAFNHIHSLADVRCVRNGPTSRVTCEGGFTLCTPGETKQCLAANGKTGAQVCVDHGMCFGPCESTEFTPSPPITDVCDQCDLVKLTVNVPEKLAVKPKQVMAFLYAPEPDGSWHFPPMRPPDGGTDYDQVIDPDIDVDKPLTINVPACTYYRERCVSGEFYLVVLLLNDEDMPPFPTEGEYAWGMEQEPLTLGDGPQEIIEKEIMLAPCGTDKNGNGVGDACES
;
A
#
# COMPACT_ATOMS: atom_id res chain seq x y z
N MET A 1 -47.04 -23.51 81.90
CA MET A 1 -47.37 -22.28 81.14
C MET A 1 -46.65 -22.33 79.80
N LYS A 2 -47.41 -22.12 78.71
CA LYS A 2 -47.04 -21.79 77.30
C LYS A 2 -46.19 -22.78 76.43
N LYS A 3 -46.91 -23.46 75.51
CA LYS A 3 -46.72 -23.70 74.05
C LYS A 3 -45.28 -23.86 73.49
N VAL A 4 -44.86 -25.01 72.93
CA VAL A 4 -45.11 -25.61 71.57
C VAL A 4 -44.05 -25.25 70.51
N ASN A 5 -43.52 -26.32 69.89
CA ASN A 5 -42.92 -26.55 68.55
C ASN A 5 -41.52 -26.07 68.14
N ALA A 6 -40.88 -27.01 67.43
CA ALA A 6 -39.63 -26.99 66.69
C ALA A 6 -39.68 -26.16 65.38
N LEU A 7 -38.53 -25.62 64.93
CA LEU A 7 -37.86 -25.88 63.63
C LEU A 7 -36.71 -24.87 63.36
N LEU A 8 -35.56 -25.41 62.90
CA LEU A 8 -34.57 -24.98 61.88
C LEU A 8 -33.98 -23.54 61.73
N LEU A 9 -32.71 -23.55 61.24
CA LEU A 9 -31.88 -22.54 60.49
C LEU A 9 -30.80 -21.71 61.27
N PRO A 10 -29.70 -21.18 60.64
CA PRO A 10 -28.48 -21.82 60.05
C PRO A 10 -27.13 -21.14 60.45
N LEU A 11 -26.02 -21.43 59.72
CA LEU A 11 -24.68 -20.76 59.55
C LEU A 11 -23.48 -21.65 59.97
N LEU A 12 -22.29 -21.71 59.34
CA LEU A 12 -21.70 -21.51 58.00
C LEU A 12 -20.17 -21.82 58.16
N PHE A 13 -19.42 -22.02 57.05
CA PHE A 13 -17.92 -22.08 56.94
C PHE A 13 -17.23 -23.42 57.36
N THR A 14 -16.29 -24.06 56.65
CA THR A 14 -15.47 -23.75 55.46
C THR A 14 -14.81 -25.02 54.86
N LEU A 15 -14.41 -24.90 53.57
CA LEU A 15 -13.53 -25.68 52.69
C LEU A 15 -12.43 -26.59 53.30
N CYS A 16 -12.12 -27.70 52.61
CA CYS A 16 -10.89 -27.82 51.79
C CYS A 16 -10.93 -29.07 50.88
N VAL A 17 -10.79 -28.85 49.57
CA VAL A 17 -10.61 -29.89 48.53
C VAL A 17 -9.14 -29.84 48.14
N ILE A 18 -8.45 -30.99 48.15
CA ILE A 18 -7.12 -31.12 47.51
C ILE A 18 -7.30 -32.01 46.29
N SER A 19 -7.06 -31.39 45.14
CA SER A 19 -6.94 -31.96 43.80
C SER A 19 -5.59 -32.64 43.61
N CYS A 20 -5.48 -33.54 42.64
CA CYS A 20 -4.45 -33.43 41.59
C CYS A 20 -4.67 -34.46 40.47
N THR A 21 -4.60 -34.02 39.20
CA THR A 21 -3.63 -34.56 38.23
C THR A 21 -3.42 -33.60 37.06
N SER A 22 -2.22 -33.01 37.05
CA SER A 22 -1.38 -32.49 35.94
C SER A 22 -2.00 -32.20 34.57
N CYS A 23 -2.05 -30.90 34.22
CA CYS A 23 -1.82 -30.42 32.85
C CYS A 23 -0.38 -29.86 32.82
N GLN A 24 0.52 -30.41 32.01
CA GLN A 24 1.89 -29.89 31.89
C GLN A 24 1.83 -28.53 31.19
N LYS A 25 1.95 -27.46 31.97
CA LYS A 25 1.99 -26.10 31.46
C LYS A 25 3.34 -25.84 30.79
N LYS A 26 3.33 -25.41 29.53
CA LYS A 26 4.53 -25.08 28.74
C LYS A 26 5.06 -23.67 29.05
N CYS A 27 4.17 -22.79 29.47
CA CYS A 27 4.49 -21.45 29.93
C CYS A 27 3.56 -21.09 31.09
N GLU A 28 3.94 -20.10 31.89
CA GLU A 28 3.05 -19.58 32.93
C GLU A 28 1.93 -18.78 32.26
N PRO A 29 0.64 -19.10 32.49
CA PRO A 29 -0.47 -18.34 31.91
C PRO A 29 -0.31 -16.85 32.17
N GLY A 30 -0.45 -16.03 31.13
CA GLY A 30 -0.26 -14.58 31.21
C GLY A 30 1.20 -14.11 31.27
N ALA A 31 2.19 -15.02 31.24
CA ALA A 31 3.57 -14.62 31.01
C ALA A 31 3.70 -13.98 29.63
N ILE A 32 4.69 -13.09 29.48
CA ILE A 32 4.98 -12.35 28.25
C ILE A 32 6.40 -12.73 27.81
N GLN A 33 6.60 -12.93 26.52
CA GLN A 33 7.93 -13.08 25.93
C GLN A 33 8.01 -12.35 24.59
N PRO A 34 9.22 -11.95 24.15
CA PRO A 34 9.40 -11.45 22.80
C PRO A 34 9.05 -12.52 21.77
N CYS A 35 8.43 -12.08 20.68
CA CYS A 35 8.20 -12.84 19.48
C CYS A 35 8.63 -11.99 18.29
N TYR A 36 9.13 -12.63 17.23
CA TYR A 36 9.84 -11.95 16.16
C TYR A 36 8.95 -11.97 14.92
N CYS A 37 8.68 -10.79 14.36
CA CYS A 37 7.79 -10.64 13.23
C CYS A 37 8.51 -10.72 11.88
N PRO A 38 7.81 -11.17 10.83
CA PRO A 38 8.29 -11.15 9.45
C PRO A 38 8.39 -9.74 8.86
N ASP A 39 8.44 -8.66 9.65
CA ASP A 39 8.78 -7.28 9.26
C ASP A 39 9.99 -6.76 10.06
N GLY A 40 10.71 -7.65 10.76
CA GLY A 40 11.95 -7.38 11.51
C GLY A 40 11.71 -6.80 12.87
N THR A 41 10.45 -6.49 13.18
CA THR A 41 10.07 -5.98 14.50
C THR A 41 10.02 -7.12 15.50
N ILE A 42 10.35 -6.79 16.75
CA ILE A 42 10.20 -7.70 17.88
C ILE A 42 8.92 -7.26 18.60
N LYS A 43 7.91 -8.12 18.60
CA LYS A 43 6.64 -7.95 19.33
C LYS A 43 6.64 -8.79 20.60
N GLU A 44 5.55 -8.72 21.34
CA GLU A 44 5.33 -9.53 22.54
C GLU A 44 4.17 -10.49 22.31
N GLN A 45 4.34 -11.75 22.74
CA GLN A 45 3.26 -12.75 22.75
C GLN A 45 2.98 -13.18 24.19
N VAL A 46 1.72 -13.49 24.48
CA VAL A 46 1.22 -13.81 25.83
C VAL A 46 0.94 -15.31 25.93
N CYS A 47 1.32 -15.94 27.04
CA CYS A 47 0.96 -17.33 27.29
C CYS A 47 -0.54 -17.48 27.54
N ASN A 48 -1.18 -18.43 26.86
CA ASN A 48 -2.62 -18.69 26.98
C ASN A 48 -3.04 -18.92 28.43
N ASP A 49 -4.30 -18.60 28.76
CA ASP A 49 -4.85 -18.68 30.12
C ASP A 49 -4.80 -20.09 30.73
N ASP A 50 -4.78 -21.13 29.89
CA ASP A 50 -4.64 -22.52 30.33
C ASP A 50 -3.18 -22.96 30.53
N GLY A 51 -2.21 -22.15 30.10
CA GLY A 51 -0.77 -22.38 30.20
C GLY A 51 -0.25 -23.44 29.25
N THR A 52 -1.05 -23.83 28.26
CA THR A 52 -0.73 -24.95 27.37
C THR A 52 0.18 -24.56 26.22
N ALA A 53 0.16 -23.28 25.81
CA ALA A 53 0.99 -22.72 24.74
C ALA A 53 1.07 -21.17 24.84
N TRP A 54 2.01 -20.59 24.10
CA TRP A 54 2.02 -19.15 23.81
C TRP A 54 0.99 -18.82 22.72
N ALA A 55 0.33 -17.66 22.83
CA ALA A 55 -0.55 -17.12 21.80
C ALA A 55 0.26 -16.86 20.51
N GLN A 56 -0.42 -16.79 19.37
CA GLN A 56 0.25 -16.44 18.12
C GLN A 56 0.88 -15.04 18.22
N CYS A 57 2.06 -14.89 17.61
CA CYS A 57 2.72 -13.60 17.50
C CYS A 57 1.89 -12.75 16.53
N GLU A 58 1.24 -11.72 17.05
CA GLU A 58 0.42 -10.75 16.29
C GLU A 58 1.34 -9.88 15.43
N CYS A 59 1.70 -10.40 14.26
CA CYS A 59 2.44 -9.72 13.23
C CYS A 59 1.47 -9.35 12.11
N ALA A 60 1.40 -8.08 11.73
CA ALA A 60 0.68 -7.71 10.52
C ALA A 60 1.48 -8.21 9.31
N THR A 61 1.14 -9.39 8.80
CA THR A 61 1.59 -9.82 7.48
C THR A 61 0.61 -9.25 6.48
N TYR A 62 1.06 -8.37 5.59
CA TYR A 62 0.30 -8.09 4.38
C TYR A 62 0.00 -9.42 3.69
N SER A 63 -1.28 -9.64 3.42
CA SER A 63 -1.86 -10.86 2.88
C SER A 63 -3.00 -10.46 1.94
N TYR A 64 -3.86 -11.40 1.57
CA TYR A 64 -5.01 -11.11 0.74
C TYR A 64 -6.20 -11.96 1.16
N TRP A 65 -7.39 -11.45 0.87
CA TRP A 65 -8.66 -12.13 1.13
C TRP A 65 -9.39 -12.42 -0.18
N ASN A 66 -9.73 -13.69 -0.41
CA ASN A 66 -10.52 -14.10 -1.58
C ASN A 66 -12.01 -13.97 -1.24
N ASP A 67 -12.72 -13.08 -1.92
CA ASP A 67 -14.16 -12.87 -1.73
C ASP A 67 -14.95 -14.00 -2.41
N PRO A 68 -15.63 -14.87 -1.65
CA PRO A 68 -16.41 -15.98 -2.20
C PRO A 68 -17.67 -15.53 -2.95
N ALA A 69 -18.13 -14.28 -2.77
CA ALA A 69 -19.34 -13.75 -3.40
C ALA A 69 -19.07 -13.15 -4.79
N THR A 70 -17.90 -12.53 -4.99
CA THR A 70 -17.59 -11.75 -6.20
C THR A 70 -16.51 -12.38 -7.09
N ASN A 71 -15.79 -13.39 -6.59
CA ASN A 71 -14.59 -13.91 -7.26
C ASN A 71 -13.53 -12.81 -7.49
N LEU A 72 -13.45 -11.87 -6.56
CA LEU A 72 -12.38 -10.88 -6.44
C LEU A 72 -11.46 -11.28 -5.29
N THR A 73 -10.23 -10.79 -5.33
CA THR A 73 -9.28 -10.92 -4.23
C THR A 73 -8.80 -9.55 -3.82
N TRP A 74 -8.82 -9.30 -2.52
CA TRP A 74 -8.58 -8.01 -1.90
C TRP A 74 -7.27 -8.02 -1.13
N GLN A 75 -6.53 -6.93 -1.22
CA GLN A 75 -5.38 -6.67 -0.36
C GLN A 75 -5.84 -6.68 1.11
N ASP A 76 -5.12 -7.35 2.00
CA ASP A 76 -5.49 -7.41 3.42
C ASP A 76 -4.29 -7.38 4.39
N PRO A 77 -4.14 -6.36 5.27
CA PRO A 77 -4.99 -5.18 5.41
C PRO A 77 -4.86 -4.20 4.23
N GLN A 78 -5.53 -3.05 4.30
CA GLN A 78 -5.33 -1.96 3.34
C GLN A 78 -3.91 -1.35 3.42
N LYS A 79 -3.54 -0.50 2.47
CA LYS A 79 -2.22 0.17 2.43
C LYS A 79 -1.91 0.84 3.76
N ASP A 80 -0.85 0.37 4.43
CA ASP A 80 -0.30 0.90 5.67
C ASP A 80 -1.36 1.09 6.77
N ALA A 81 -1.69 -0.02 7.46
CA ALA A 81 -2.48 0.02 8.68
C ALA A 81 -1.89 1.09 9.63
N PHE A 82 -2.70 2.12 9.93
CA PHE A 82 -2.29 3.43 10.47
C PHE A 82 -0.91 3.51 11.14
N THR A 83 0.03 4.19 10.49
CA THR A 83 1.28 4.67 11.09
C THR A 83 1.25 6.19 11.31
N PRO A 84 1.75 6.71 12.45
CA PRO A 84 1.84 8.16 12.66
C PRO A 84 2.73 8.81 11.59
N GLY A 85 2.13 9.64 10.73
CA GLY A 85 2.80 10.31 9.61
C GLY A 85 2.27 9.89 8.23
N ASP A 86 1.50 8.82 8.15
CA ASP A 86 0.83 8.40 6.93
C ASP A 86 -0.46 9.20 6.71
N GLY A 87 -0.44 10.09 5.72
CA GLY A 87 -1.54 10.98 5.36
C GLY A 87 -2.58 10.36 4.42
N GLY A 88 -2.38 9.13 3.94
CA GLY A 88 -3.16 8.58 2.83
C GLY A 88 -2.61 9.00 1.46
N LEU A 89 -3.29 8.57 0.39
CA LEU A 89 -2.92 8.83 -1.00
C LEU A 89 -4.01 9.61 -1.73
N THR A 90 -3.62 10.43 -2.71
CA THR A 90 -4.57 10.94 -3.70
C THR A 90 -5.03 9.81 -4.63
N GLN A 91 -6.12 9.99 -5.38
CA GLN A 91 -6.59 8.92 -6.28
C GLN A 91 -5.57 8.51 -7.35
N PRO A 92 -4.87 9.43 -8.04
CA PRO A 92 -3.81 9.06 -8.97
C PRO A 92 -2.68 8.27 -8.31
N ASP A 93 -2.32 8.65 -7.08
CA ASP A 93 -1.33 7.95 -6.28
C ASP A 93 -1.79 6.56 -5.84
N ALA A 94 -3.07 6.41 -5.51
CA ALA A 94 -3.69 5.14 -5.16
C ALA A 94 -3.73 4.18 -6.35
N ILE A 95 -3.99 4.68 -7.56
CA ILE A 95 -3.88 3.91 -8.80
C ILE A 95 -2.46 3.41 -8.97
N ARG A 96 -1.47 4.30 -8.88
CA ARG A 96 -0.05 3.96 -8.99
C ARG A 96 0.38 2.95 -7.94
N TYR A 97 0.00 3.16 -6.69
CA TYR A 97 0.28 2.22 -5.61
C TYR A 97 -0.23 0.81 -5.93
N CYS A 98 -1.51 0.69 -6.33
CA CYS A 98 -2.06 -0.62 -6.63
C CYS A 98 -1.45 -1.28 -7.87
N ASP A 99 -1.05 -0.49 -8.87
CA ASP A 99 -0.36 -0.99 -10.08
C ASP A 99 1.07 -1.45 -9.78
N GLU A 100 1.72 -0.86 -8.77
CA GLU A 100 3.04 -1.26 -8.30
C GLU A 100 3.00 -2.44 -7.31
N LEU A 101 1.87 -2.63 -6.61
CA LEU A 101 1.74 -3.58 -5.50
C LEU A 101 2.09 -5.01 -5.91
N VAL A 102 3.00 -5.60 -5.15
CA VAL A 102 3.35 -7.02 -5.24
C VAL A 102 2.98 -7.70 -3.93
N LEU A 103 1.94 -8.54 -3.98
CA LEU A 103 1.40 -9.16 -2.78
C LEU A 103 0.91 -10.57 -3.02
N GLY A 104 1.38 -11.53 -2.22
CA GLY A 104 1.01 -12.93 -2.38
C GLY A 104 1.56 -13.58 -3.66
N GLY A 105 2.63 -13.05 -4.24
CA GLY A 105 3.21 -13.54 -5.51
C GLY A 105 2.49 -13.03 -6.75
N TYR A 106 1.77 -11.92 -6.60
CA TYR A 106 0.90 -11.35 -7.60
C TYR A 106 1.21 -9.87 -7.81
N ASP A 107 1.19 -9.44 -9.06
CA ASP A 107 1.56 -8.10 -9.55
C ASP A 107 0.49 -7.49 -10.47
N ASP A 108 -0.70 -8.10 -10.56
CA ASP A 108 -1.86 -7.64 -11.33
C ASP A 108 -2.93 -6.98 -10.44
N TRP A 109 -2.49 -6.39 -9.33
CA TRP A 109 -3.31 -5.59 -8.46
C TRP A 109 -3.72 -4.28 -9.13
N ARG A 110 -4.88 -3.75 -8.75
CA ARG A 110 -5.39 -2.48 -9.26
C ARG A 110 -6.28 -1.80 -8.23
N LEU A 111 -6.48 -0.50 -8.40
CA LEU A 111 -7.49 0.20 -7.63
C LEU A 111 -8.89 -0.33 -8.04
N PRO A 112 -9.79 -0.67 -7.09
CA PRO A 112 -11.14 -1.10 -7.40
C PRO A 112 -11.95 0.03 -8.01
N ASN A 113 -12.90 -0.31 -8.89
CA ASN A 113 -13.97 0.64 -9.21
C ASN A 113 -14.99 0.72 -8.05
N ILE A 114 -15.92 1.67 -8.10
CA ILE A 114 -16.86 1.90 -7.00
C ILE A 114 -17.82 0.72 -6.82
N ASP A 115 -18.21 0.03 -7.89
CA ASP A 115 -19.09 -1.14 -7.80
C ASP A 115 -18.42 -2.30 -7.05
N GLU A 116 -17.13 -2.51 -7.33
CA GLU A 116 -16.30 -3.50 -6.64
C GLU A 116 -16.07 -3.10 -5.18
N LEU A 117 -15.69 -1.85 -4.91
CA LEU A 117 -15.45 -1.37 -3.56
C LEU A 117 -16.71 -1.46 -2.68
N ARG A 118 -17.88 -1.16 -3.25
CA ARG A 118 -19.18 -1.33 -2.59
C ARG A 118 -19.48 -2.78 -2.20
N THR A 119 -18.89 -3.77 -2.86
CA THR A 119 -19.11 -5.19 -2.49
C THR A 119 -18.54 -5.56 -1.14
N LEU A 120 -17.63 -4.75 -0.60
CA LEU A 120 -17.11 -4.92 0.76
C LEU A 120 -18.09 -4.43 1.83
N ILE A 121 -18.99 -3.49 1.51
CA ILE A 121 -19.84 -2.83 2.50
C ILE A 121 -20.72 -3.85 3.22
N ARG A 122 -20.78 -3.80 4.55
CA ARG A 122 -21.73 -4.58 5.37
C ARG A 122 -22.29 -3.72 6.49
N GLY A 123 -23.59 -3.83 6.73
CA GLY A 123 -24.25 -3.14 7.86
C GLY A 123 -24.89 -1.81 7.48
N ASN A 124 -24.86 -1.42 6.21
CA ASN A 124 -25.65 -0.32 5.65
C ASN A 124 -26.43 -0.81 4.41
N PRO A 125 -27.68 -1.28 4.56
CA PRO A 125 -28.45 -1.86 3.46
C PRO A 125 -28.65 -0.94 2.25
N ASP A 126 -28.65 0.38 2.45
CA ASP A 126 -28.87 1.35 1.37
C ASP A 126 -27.64 1.50 0.46
N THR A 127 -26.43 1.23 0.96
CA THR A 127 -25.17 1.38 0.20
C THR A 127 -24.50 0.07 -0.19
N GLU A 128 -24.92 -1.06 0.39
CA GLU A 128 -24.55 -2.40 -0.09
C GLU A 128 -24.83 -2.57 -1.61
N THR A 129 -24.24 -3.58 -2.26
CA THR A 129 -24.30 -3.79 -3.73
C THR A 129 -25.72 -3.79 -4.32
N SER A 130 -26.72 -4.20 -3.55
CA SER A 130 -28.14 -4.19 -3.96
C SER A 130 -28.98 -3.10 -3.29
N GLY A 131 -28.33 -2.14 -2.63
CA GLY A 131 -28.98 -1.04 -1.94
C GLY A 131 -29.44 0.08 -2.87
N ASP A 132 -30.22 1.02 -2.33
CA ASP A 132 -30.86 2.09 -3.08
C ASP A 132 -29.89 3.21 -3.55
N CYS A 133 -28.67 3.30 -2.99
CA CYS A 133 -27.70 4.33 -3.38
C CYS A 133 -27.33 4.21 -4.87
N PRO A 134 -27.60 5.25 -5.69
CA PRO A 134 -27.44 5.17 -7.15
C PRO A 134 -26.00 5.21 -7.65
N ILE A 135 -25.01 5.53 -6.81
CA ILE A 135 -23.60 5.69 -7.24
C ILE A 135 -23.04 4.35 -7.75
N THR A 136 -22.78 4.29 -9.04
CA THR A 136 -22.15 3.17 -9.76
C THR A 136 -21.10 3.69 -10.73
N GLU A 137 -20.36 2.81 -11.41
CA GLU A 137 -19.47 3.22 -12.49
C GLU A 137 -20.25 4.02 -13.56
N GLY A 138 -19.82 5.26 -13.82
CA GLY A 138 -20.48 6.17 -14.76
C GLY A 138 -21.58 7.06 -14.16
N SER A 139 -21.84 6.98 -12.85
CA SER A 139 -22.73 7.94 -12.18
C SER A 139 -22.21 9.38 -12.27
N PRO A 140 -23.10 10.38 -12.44
CA PRO A 140 -22.73 11.78 -12.27
C PRO A 140 -22.50 12.10 -10.79
N ARG A 141 -21.72 13.14 -10.51
CA ARG A 141 -21.45 13.60 -9.15
C ARG A 141 -22.74 13.92 -8.38
N SER A 142 -23.82 14.33 -9.05
CA SER A 142 -25.07 14.66 -8.35
C SER A 142 -25.71 13.47 -7.63
N ASP A 143 -25.37 12.24 -7.99
CA ASP A 143 -25.91 11.03 -7.35
C ASP A 143 -25.54 10.95 -5.86
N MET A 144 -24.43 11.57 -5.42
CA MET A 144 -24.06 11.62 -3.99
C MET A 144 -25.03 12.43 -3.12
N GLN A 145 -25.95 13.20 -3.72
CA GLN A 145 -27.00 13.87 -2.95
C GLN A 145 -28.19 12.96 -2.63
N ASP A 146 -28.23 11.74 -3.19
CA ASP A 146 -29.31 10.81 -2.91
C ASP A 146 -29.31 10.41 -1.42
N PRO A 147 -30.48 10.44 -0.75
CA PRO A 147 -30.59 10.06 0.66
C PRO A 147 -30.14 8.63 0.97
N ALA A 148 -30.12 7.71 0.00
CA ALA A 148 -29.66 6.35 0.20
C ALA A 148 -28.12 6.24 0.31
N CYS A 149 -27.37 7.25 -0.13
CA CYS A 149 -25.91 7.26 -0.06
C CYS A 149 -25.34 7.81 1.26
N LYS A 150 -26.21 8.06 2.25
CA LYS A 150 -25.88 8.83 3.45
C LYS A 150 -25.08 8.06 4.51
N ILE A 151 -24.38 8.85 5.31
CA ILE A 151 -23.72 8.49 6.58
C ILE A 151 -24.76 7.93 7.56
N ILE A 152 -24.47 6.79 8.15
CA ILE A 152 -25.17 6.24 9.32
C ILE A 152 -24.29 6.34 10.59
N ASP A 153 -24.71 5.76 11.71
CA ASP A 153 -23.95 5.84 12.96
C ASP A 153 -22.51 5.35 12.78
N ALA A 154 -21.52 6.14 13.18
CA ALA A 154 -20.12 5.76 12.99
C ALA A 154 -19.76 4.51 13.82
N PHE A 155 -18.89 3.68 13.26
CA PHE A 155 -18.31 2.47 13.85
C PHE A 155 -19.33 1.43 14.31
N GLY A 156 -20.49 1.34 13.64
CA GLY A 156 -21.54 0.35 13.92
C GLY A 156 -21.51 -0.90 13.01
N GLY A 157 -20.51 -1.01 12.13
CA GLY A 157 -20.36 -2.11 11.19
C GLY A 157 -19.85 -3.41 11.82
N PRO A 158 -19.95 -4.55 11.11
CA PRO A 158 -19.56 -5.86 11.62
C PRO A 158 -18.04 -6.13 11.53
N GLY A 159 -17.28 -5.30 10.84
CA GLY A 159 -15.84 -5.40 10.71
C GLY A 159 -15.07 -5.06 11.98
N ILE A 160 -13.77 -5.43 12.01
CA ILE A 160 -12.86 -5.04 13.08
C ILE A 160 -12.88 -3.52 13.31
N GLY A 161 -12.89 -3.08 14.56
CA GLY A 161 -12.97 -1.65 14.89
C GLY A 161 -14.34 -0.99 14.60
N GLY A 162 -15.37 -1.77 14.28
CA GLY A 162 -16.70 -1.25 13.93
C GLY A 162 -16.83 -0.83 12.47
N CYS A 163 -15.88 -1.21 11.62
CA CYS A 163 -15.90 -0.84 10.21
C CYS A 163 -17.06 -1.49 9.44
N TYR A 164 -17.66 -0.72 8.54
CA TYR A 164 -18.77 -1.11 7.67
C TYR A 164 -18.33 -1.98 6.50
N TRP A 165 -17.52 -3.00 6.77
CA TRP A 165 -17.06 -3.96 5.77
C TRP A 165 -17.24 -5.41 6.23
N VAL A 166 -16.95 -6.36 5.35
CA VAL A 166 -16.94 -7.79 5.67
C VAL A 166 -16.04 -8.12 6.89
N PRO A 167 -16.49 -8.95 7.85
CA PRO A 167 -15.75 -9.25 9.07
C PRO A 167 -14.47 -10.06 8.85
N GLU A 168 -14.29 -10.66 7.67
CA GLU A 168 -13.11 -11.41 7.29
C GLU A 168 -11.89 -10.54 6.98
N LEU A 169 -12.09 -9.25 6.65
CA LEU A 169 -11.00 -8.32 6.36
C LEU A 169 -10.39 -7.73 7.63
N ASN A 170 -9.06 -7.66 7.64
CA ASN A 170 -8.27 -6.96 8.65
C ASN A 170 -8.07 -5.49 8.29
N GLY A 171 -7.44 -4.74 9.20
CA GLY A 171 -7.09 -3.33 9.00
C GLY A 171 -7.96 -2.37 9.81
N THR A 172 -8.07 -1.14 9.34
CA THR A 172 -8.69 -0.03 10.09
C THR A 172 -9.47 0.92 9.19
N CYS A 173 -10.59 1.45 9.66
CA CYS A 173 -11.34 2.53 8.99
C CYS A 173 -11.34 3.84 9.81
N ASN A 174 -10.45 3.96 10.79
CA ASN A 174 -10.35 5.11 11.69
C ASN A 174 -9.07 5.93 11.49
N LYS A 175 -8.40 5.76 10.34
CA LYS A 175 -7.20 6.52 9.97
C LYS A 175 -7.57 8.01 9.90
N PRO A 176 -7.00 8.89 10.72
CA PRO A 176 -7.37 10.31 10.75
C PRO A 176 -7.11 10.99 9.41
N ASP A 177 -8.05 11.82 8.95
CA ASP A 177 -7.82 12.71 7.82
C ASP A 177 -6.96 13.92 8.26
N PRO A 178 -5.74 14.10 7.73
CA PRO A 178 -4.91 15.25 8.08
C PRO A 178 -5.45 16.58 7.54
N ALA A 179 -6.33 16.55 6.53
CA ALA A 179 -6.95 17.71 5.91
C ALA A 179 -8.30 18.10 6.56
N ALA A 180 -8.91 17.21 7.34
CA ALA A 180 -10.22 17.45 7.95
C ALA A 180 -10.33 16.90 9.39
N GLU A 181 -10.63 17.80 10.34
CA GLU A 181 -10.86 17.39 11.73
C GLU A 181 -12.19 16.66 11.89
N GLY A 182 -12.13 15.45 12.47
CA GLY A 182 -13.31 14.77 13.02
C GLY A 182 -13.95 13.70 12.14
N HIS A 183 -13.37 13.37 10.98
CA HIS A 183 -13.70 12.14 10.26
C HIS A 183 -12.43 11.39 9.80
N PRO A 184 -12.49 10.05 9.69
CA PRO A 184 -11.42 9.27 9.08
C PRO A 184 -11.29 9.52 7.58
N LEU A 185 -10.16 9.08 7.02
CA LEU A 185 -9.97 8.97 5.58
C LEU A 185 -11.02 8.03 4.97
N GLU A 186 -11.57 8.47 3.84
CA GLU A 186 -12.38 7.65 2.95
C GLU A 186 -11.52 6.61 2.23
N PHE A 187 -12.14 5.57 1.68
CA PHE A 187 -11.48 4.61 0.78
C PHE A 187 -11.80 4.98 -0.66
N VAL A 188 -10.77 5.24 -1.45
CA VAL A 188 -10.92 5.73 -2.83
C VAL A 188 -11.10 4.60 -3.83
N SER A 189 -11.83 4.88 -4.92
CA SER A 189 -11.98 4.00 -6.09
C SER A 189 -11.41 4.64 -7.36
N SER A 190 -11.24 3.83 -8.41
CA SER A 190 -10.84 4.30 -9.74
C SER A 190 -11.97 5.02 -10.49
N THR A 191 -13.21 4.97 -9.99
CA THR A 191 -14.38 5.55 -10.66
C THR A 191 -14.30 7.06 -10.66
N VAL A 192 -14.41 7.66 -11.84
CA VAL A 192 -14.49 9.11 -12.03
C VAL A 192 -15.94 9.48 -12.34
N ALA A 193 -16.44 10.57 -11.74
CA ALA A 193 -17.81 11.05 -12.00
C ALA A 193 -17.98 11.40 -13.48
N SER A 194 -19.08 10.95 -14.09
CA SER A 194 -19.28 11.09 -15.54
C SER A 194 -19.46 12.52 -16.05
N ASP A 195 -19.79 13.45 -15.15
CA ASP A 195 -20.01 14.86 -15.43
C ASP A 195 -18.88 15.77 -14.93
N ASN A 196 -17.93 15.26 -14.14
CA ASN A 196 -16.82 16.03 -13.61
C ASN A 196 -15.60 15.16 -13.28
N PRO A 197 -14.49 15.27 -14.04
CA PRO A 197 -13.32 14.42 -13.85
C PRO A 197 -12.54 14.69 -12.56
N ASP A 198 -12.78 15.82 -11.89
CA ASP A 198 -12.12 16.16 -10.64
C ASP A 198 -12.77 15.46 -9.42
N TRP A 199 -13.76 14.60 -9.65
CA TRP A 199 -14.52 13.92 -8.60
C TRP A 199 -14.45 12.40 -8.78
N VAL A 200 -14.06 11.71 -7.72
CA VAL A 200 -13.81 10.26 -7.71
C VAL A 200 -14.67 9.57 -6.68
N GLY A 201 -15.16 8.38 -7.00
CA GLY A 201 -16.02 7.60 -6.10
C GLY A 201 -15.24 7.13 -4.87
N CYS A 202 -15.85 7.20 -3.70
CA CYS A 202 -15.25 6.73 -2.46
C CYS A 202 -16.29 6.07 -1.52
N VAL A 203 -15.79 5.28 -0.58
CA VAL A 203 -16.57 4.63 0.48
C VAL A 203 -16.03 5.03 1.85
N LEU A 204 -16.92 5.48 2.74
CA LEU A 204 -16.60 5.84 4.11
C LEU A 204 -16.85 4.63 5.01
N PHE A 205 -15.87 3.74 5.17
CA PHE A 205 -16.07 2.51 5.97
C PHE A 205 -16.24 2.77 7.47
N ASP A 206 -15.99 3.98 7.97
CA ASP A 206 -16.34 4.35 9.34
C ASP A 206 -17.85 4.51 9.53
N ASN A 207 -18.60 4.86 8.49
CA ASN A 207 -20.03 5.18 8.60
C ASN A 207 -20.91 4.63 7.45
N GLY A 208 -20.35 3.78 6.60
CA GLY A 208 -21.04 3.06 5.53
C GLY A 208 -21.53 3.91 4.36
N ALA A 209 -21.16 5.19 4.26
CA ALA A 209 -21.59 6.05 3.15
C ALA A 209 -20.82 5.76 1.86
N VAL A 210 -21.45 6.09 0.73
CA VAL A 210 -20.84 6.08 -0.61
C VAL A 210 -20.94 7.49 -1.16
N ALA A 211 -19.86 8.05 -1.67
CA ALA A 211 -19.84 9.44 -2.10
C ALA A 211 -18.92 9.63 -3.30
N PHE A 212 -18.85 10.88 -3.77
CA PHE A 212 -17.74 11.36 -4.54
C PHE A 212 -16.95 12.37 -3.71
N ASN A 213 -15.63 12.36 -3.83
CA ASN A 213 -14.75 13.40 -3.27
C ASN A 213 -13.81 13.94 -4.35
N HIS A 214 -13.12 15.03 -4.06
CA HIS A 214 -12.16 15.62 -4.99
C HIS A 214 -11.01 14.64 -5.27
N ILE A 215 -10.55 14.56 -6.52
CA ILE A 215 -9.50 13.63 -6.99
C ILE A 215 -8.17 13.78 -6.23
N HIS A 216 -7.91 14.97 -5.67
CA HIS A 216 -6.72 15.29 -4.87
C HIS A 216 -6.94 15.22 -3.36
N SER A 217 -8.13 14.79 -2.90
CA SER A 217 -8.34 14.48 -1.48
C SER A 217 -7.51 13.25 -1.12
N LEU A 218 -6.97 13.27 0.09
CA LEU A 218 -6.27 12.11 0.64
C LEU A 218 -7.29 11.04 1.01
N ALA A 219 -6.92 9.78 0.78
CA ALA A 219 -7.77 8.62 1.02
C ALA A 219 -6.93 7.41 1.44
N ASP A 220 -7.59 6.46 2.09
CA ASP A 220 -7.06 5.13 2.33
C ASP A 220 -7.28 4.24 1.09
N VAL A 221 -6.44 3.22 0.93
CA VAL A 221 -6.36 2.46 -0.32
C VAL A 221 -6.34 0.97 -0.06
N ARG A 222 -7.28 0.24 -0.66
CA ARG A 222 -7.27 -1.22 -0.67
C ARG A 222 -7.34 -1.72 -2.11
N CYS A 223 -6.29 -2.37 -2.57
CA CYS A 223 -6.21 -2.87 -3.93
C CYS A 223 -7.06 -4.14 -4.12
N VAL A 224 -7.50 -4.35 -5.34
CA VAL A 224 -8.25 -5.53 -5.76
C VAL A 224 -7.58 -6.16 -6.98
N ARG A 225 -7.76 -7.46 -7.13
CA ARG A 225 -7.46 -8.20 -8.35
C ARG A 225 -8.60 -9.17 -8.64
N ASN A 226 -8.58 -9.75 -9.83
CA ASN A 226 -9.46 -10.88 -10.10
C ASN A 226 -9.06 -12.04 -9.19
N GLY A 227 -10.06 -12.71 -8.60
CA GLY A 227 -9.81 -13.83 -7.71
C GLY A 227 -9.15 -14.98 -8.44
N PRO A 228 -8.36 -15.81 -7.74
CA PRO A 228 -7.75 -16.98 -8.35
C PRO A 228 -8.85 -17.87 -8.94
N THR A 229 -8.61 -18.37 -10.15
CA THR A 229 -9.56 -19.26 -10.82
C THR A 229 -9.71 -20.56 -10.01
N SER A 230 -10.78 -20.64 -9.23
CA SER A 230 -11.26 -21.79 -8.43
C SER A 230 -10.43 -22.22 -7.21
N ARG A 231 -11.13 -22.79 -6.20
CA ARG A 231 -10.54 -23.28 -4.95
C ARG A 231 -9.36 -24.20 -5.24
N VAL A 232 -8.20 -23.78 -4.75
CA VAL A 232 -6.95 -24.52 -4.79
C VAL A 232 -7.11 -25.89 -4.14
N THR A 233 -7.29 -26.94 -4.95
CA THR A 233 -6.98 -28.31 -4.55
C THR A 233 -5.51 -28.55 -4.83
N CYS A 234 -4.75 -29.00 -3.84
CA CYS A 234 -3.32 -29.30 -3.94
C CYS A 234 -2.96 -29.95 -5.28
N GLU A 235 -2.19 -29.27 -6.12
CA GLU A 235 -1.69 -29.83 -7.37
C GLU A 235 -0.33 -30.50 -7.07
N GLY A 236 -0.23 -31.81 -7.29
CA GLY A 236 1.06 -32.53 -7.22
C GLY A 236 1.45 -33.15 -5.87
N GLY A 237 0.56 -33.19 -4.87
CA GLY A 237 0.77 -33.92 -3.60
C GLY A 237 1.07 -33.04 -2.39
N PHE A 238 1.22 -33.68 -1.22
CA PHE A 238 1.46 -32.98 0.05
C PHE A 238 2.91 -32.47 0.13
N THR A 239 3.07 -31.15 0.17
CA THR A 239 4.34 -30.47 0.40
C THR A 239 4.11 -29.48 1.52
N LEU A 240 4.70 -29.73 2.69
CA LEU A 240 4.63 -28.76 3.80
C LEU A 240 5.29 -27.45 3.37
N CYS A 241 4.58 -26.35 3.58
CA CYS A 241 5.02 -24.99 3.27
C CYS A 241 4.41 -24.03 4.30
N THR A 242 4.96 -22.82 4.39
CA THR A 242 4.40 -21.77 5.25
C THR A 242 3.18 -21.16 4.56
N PRO A 243 2.00 -21.05 5.18
CA PRO A 243 0.86 -20.37 4.58
C PRO A 243 1.26 -19.00 3.99
N GLY A 244 0.90 -18.74 2.73
CA GLY A 244 1.30 -17.52 2.00
C GLY A 244 2.70 -17.55 1.37
N GLU A 245 3.53 -18.55 1.65
CA GLU A 245 4.82 -18.75 0.98
C GLU A 245 4.62 -18.91 -0.52
N THR A 246 5.44 -18.21 -1.31
CA THR A 246 5.36 -18.26 -2.77
C THR A 246 6.56 -19.02 -3.34
N LYS A 247 6.37 -19.73 -4.45
CA LYS A 247 7.49 -20.28 -5.23
C LYS A 247 7.24 -20.18 -6.73
N GLN A 248 8.33 -20.12 -7.48
CA GLN A 248 8.29 -20.10 -8.93
C GLN A 248 7.83 -21.44 -9.50
N CYS A 249 7.09 -21.38 -10.61
CA CYS A 249 6.61 -22.53 -11.36
C CYS A 249 6.50 -22.20 -12.86
N LEU A 250 6.23 -23.22 -13.68
CA LEU A 250 5.93 -23.06 -15.10
C LEU A 250 4.42 -23.17 -15.31
N ALA A 251 3.77 -22.08 -15.70
CA ALA A 251 2.33 -22.03 -15.86
C ALA A 251 1.87 -22.74 -17.14
N ALA A 252 0.57 -23.05 -17.23
CA ALA A 252 -0.01 -23.79 -18.36
C ALA A 252 0.17 -23.10 -19.72
N ASN A 253 0.37 -21.78 -19.74
CA ASN A 253 0.68 -20.99 -20.93
C ASN A 253 2.17 -20.98 -21.31
N GLY A 254 3.01 -21.72 -20.58
CA GLY A 254 4.45 -21.80 -20.81
C GLY A 254 5.25 -20.60 -20.28
N LYS A 255 4.60 -19.66 -19.57
CA LYS A 255 5.28 -18.56 -18.89
C LYS A 255 5.72 -18.97 -17.48
N THR A 256 6.71 -18.26 -16.95
CA THR A 256 7.01 -18.27 -15.51
C THR A 256 5.76 -17.82 -14.74
N GLY A 257 5.47 -18.49 -13.64
CA GLY A 257 4.35 -18.17 -12.77
C GLY A 257 4.67 -18.38 -11.30
N ALA A 258 3.68 -18.12 -10.45
CA ALA A 258 3.74 -18.28 -9.00
C ALA A 258 2.80 -19.39 -8.51
N GLN A 259 3.24 -20.14 -7.51
CA GLN A 259 2.32 -20.90 -6.65
C GLN A 259 2.38 -20.32 -5.25
N VAL A 260 1.23 -20.18 -4.60
CA VAL A 260 1.12 -19.75 -3.20
C VAL A 260 0.77 -20.94 -2.32
N CYS A 261 1.43 -21.05 -1.17
CA CYS A 261 1.11 -22.06 -0.16
C CYS A 261 -0.26 -21.79 0.44
N VAL A 262 -1.12 -22.81 0.46
CA VAL A 262 -2.48 -22.69 0.99
C VAL A 262 -2.49 -22.45 2.49
N ASP A 263 -3.59 -21.86 3.00
CA ASP A 263 -3.76 -21.42 4.40
C ASP A 263 -3.46 -22.50 5.46
N HIS A 264 -3.61 -23.78 5.11
CA HIS A 264 -3.33 -24.90 6.01
C HIS A 264 -1.88 -25.44 5.93
N GLY A 265 -1.01 -24.82 5.11
CA GLY A 265 0.41 -25.14 5.02
C GLY A 265 0.73 -26.53 4.43
N MET A 266 -0.23 -27.15 3.73
CA MET A 266 -0.13 -28.56 3.30
C MET A 266 0.36 -28.75 1.86
N CYS A 267 0.31 -27.70 1.03
CA CYS A 267 0.70 -27.73 -0.37
C CYS A 267 0.74 -26.32 -0.99
N PHE A 268 1.34 -26.20 -2.17
CA PHE A 268 1.24 -25.03 -3.03
C PHE A 268 0.05 -25.16 -3.99
N GLY A 269 -0.56 -24.03 -4.33
CA GLY A 269 -1.67 -23.97 -5.28
C GLY A 269 -1.29 -24.11 -6.75
N PRO A 270 -2.23 -23.92 -7.69
CA PRO A 270 -1.92 -23.97 -9.11
C PRO A 270 -0.86 -22.93 -9.48
N CYS A 271 -0.16 -23.18 -10.57
CA CYS A 271 0.79 -22.22 -11.11
C CYS A 271 0.06 -21.11 -11.89
N GLU A 272 -0.03 -19.92 -11.31
CA GLU A 272 -0.64 -18.75 -11.95
C GLU A 272 0.42 -17.93 -12.70
N SER A 273 0.13 -17.47 -13.91
CA SER A 273 1.12 -16.86 -14.80
C SER A 273 1.29 -15.34 -14.64
N THR A 274 1.12 -14.83 -13.43
CA THR A 274 1.53 -13.47 -13.03
C THR A 274 3.06 -13.44 -12.93
N GLU A 275 3.72 -12.30 -13.11
CA GLU A 275 5.18 -12.29 -12.99
C GLU A 275 5.54 -12.71 -11.56
N PHE A 276 6.40 -13.73 -11.45
CA PHE A 276 6.71 -14.29 -10.15
C PHE A 276 7.59 -13.33 -9.36
N THR A 277 7.06 -12.84 -8.25
CA THR A 277 7.83 -12.10 -7.24
C THR A 277 7.77 -12.85 -5.91
N PRO A 278 8.90 -13.28 -5.35
CA PRO A 278 8.93 -14.04 -4.11
C PRO A 278 8.50 -13.20 -2.89
N SER A 279 7.62 -13.76 -2.05
CA SER A 279 7.32 -13.34 -0.67
C SER A 279 8.01 -14.29 0.32
N PRO A 280 8.68 -13.85 1.41
CA PRO A 280 8.20 -12.94 2.48
C PRO A 280 9.03 -11.64 2.65
N PRO A 281 8.53 -10.55 3.27
CA PRO A 281 9.30 -9.29 3.38
C PRO A 281 10.24 -9.28 4.61
N ILE A 282 11.36 -8.52 4.61
CA ILE A 282 11.95 -7.55 5.62
C ILE A 282 13.28 -6.90 5.14
N THR A 283 13.45 -6.69 3.86
CA THR A 283 14.30 -5.59 3.44
C THR A 283 13.38 -4.69 2.66
N ASP A 284 13.61 -3.38 2.76
CA ASP A 284 13.04 -2.51 1.76
C ASP A 284 13.36 -3.14 0.39
N VAL A 285 12.36 -3.36 -0.45
CA VAL A 285 12.56 -4.01 -1.75
C VAL A 285 13.65 -3.26 -2.51
N CYS A 286 13.73 -1.94 -2.37
CA CYS A 286 14.76 -1.10 -2.95
C CYS A 286 16.19 -1.47 -2.50
N ASP A 287 16.39 -2.04 -1.31
CA ASP A 287 17.71 -2.46 -0.81
C ASP A 287 18.32 -3.59 -1.67
N GLN A 288 17.50 -4.34 -2.41
CA GLN A 288 17.95 -5.45 -3.26
C GLN A 288 17.98 -5.11 -4.75
N CYS A 289 17.43 -3.95 -5.13
CA CYS A 289 17.42 -3.47 -6.50
C CYS A 289 18.74 -2.78 -6.86
N ASP A 290 19.02 -2.61 -8.14
CA ASP A 290 20.15 -1.79 -8.58
C ASP A 290 20.09 -0.39 -7.95
N LEU A 291 21.26 0.21 -7.73
CA LEU A 291 21.38 1.51 -7.09
C LEU A 291 22.14 2.47 -7.99
N VAL A 292 21.49 3.53 -8.44
CA VAL A 292 22.17 4.63 -9.12
C VAL A 292 22.72 5.57 -8.06
N LYS A 293 24.02 5.45 -7.78
CA LYS A 293 24.74 6.34 -6.87
C LYS A 293 25.19 7.57 -7.65
N LEU A 294 24.41 8.64 -7.54
CA LEU A 294 24.52 9.84 -8.32
C LEU A 294 25.36 10.90 -7.60
N THR A 295 26.37 11.44 -8.28
CA THR A 295 27.07 12.67 -7.85
C THR A 295 26.63 13.82 -8.75
N VAL A 296 25.92 14.78 -8.16
CA VAL A 296 25.34 15.95 -8.84
C VAL A 296 26.27 17.15 -8.66
N ASN A 297 26.73 17.70 -9.79
CA ASN A 297 27.51 18.92 -9.85
C ASN A 297 26.71 20.04 -10.53
N VAL A 298 26.99 21.29 -10.17
CA VAL A 298 26.48 22.48 -10.87
C VAL A 298 27.64 23.19 -11.58
N PRO A 299 27.41 23.82 -12.76
CA PRO A 299 28.49 24.34 -13.60
C PRO A 299 29.01 25.69 -13.10
N GLU A 300 28.26 26.36 -12.22
CA GLU A 300 28.54 27.71 -11.76
C GLU A 300 27.97 27.94 -10.36
N LYS A 301 28.40 29.04 -9.73
CA LYS A 301 27.92 29.42 -8.42
C LYS A 301 26.44 29.79 -8.49
N LEU A 302 25.63 29.13 -7.66
CA LEU A 302 24.19 29.33 -7.67
C LEU A 302 23.83 30.75 -7.20
N ALA A 303 23.00 31.45 -7.99
CA ALA A 303 22.56 32.80 -7.68
C ALA A 303 21.50 32.83 -6.57
N VAL A 304 20.70 31.77 -6.49
CA VAL A 304 19.64 31.55 -5.51
C VAL A 304 19.93 30.23 -4.80
N LYS A 305 19.60 30.15 -3.51
CA LYS A 305 19.68 28.88 -2.79
C LYS A 305 18.53 27.99 -3.28
N PRO A 306 18.81 26.80 -3.85
CA PRO A 306 17.76 25.90 -4.33
C PRO A 306 16.91 25.39 -3.16
N LYS A 307 15.65 25.09 -3.46
CA LYS A 307 14.68 24.54 -2.52
C LYS A 307 14.57 23.04 -2.58
N GLN A 308 14.84 22.44 -3.73
CA GLN A 308 14.89 21.00 -3.84
C GLN A 308 15.83 20.57 -4.95
N VAL A 309 16.34 19.36 -4.81
CA VAL A 309 16.86 18.57 -5.92
C VAL A 309 16.17 17.22 -5.91
N MET A 310 15.72 16.78 -7.08
CA MET A 310 15.04 15.51 -7.25
C MET A 310 15.70 14.70 -8.35
N ALA A 311 15.81 13.39 -8.17
CA ALA A 311 16.38 12.49 -9.14
C ALA A 311 15.50 11.24 -9.30
N PHE A 312 14.93 11.02 -10.48
CA PHE A 312 13.99 9.92 -10.71
C PHE A 312 14.25 9.17 -12.01
N LEU A 313 13.75 7.93 -12.08
CA LEU A 313 13.86 7.04 -13.22
C LEU A 313 12.55 7.00 -14.01
N TYR A 314 12.67 7.04 -15.34
CA TYR A 314 11.55 7.02 -16.27
C TYR A 314 11.78 5.97 -17.36
N ALA A 315 10.83 5.07 -17.53
CA ALA A 315 10.81 4.15 -18.66
C ALA A 315 10.64 4.92 -19.99
N PRO A 316 11.09 4.37 -21.13
CA PRO A 316 10.76 4.90 -22.45
C PRO A 316 9.25 5.02 -22.65
N GLU A 317 8.85 5.97 -23.50
CA GLU A 317 7.47 6.05 -23.95
C GLU A 317 7.04 4.77 -24.69
N PRO A 318 5.73 4.48 -24.86
CA PRO A 318 5.26 3.25 -25.50
C PRO A 318 5.80 3.01 -26.92
N ASP A 319 6.22 4.06 -27.63
CA ASP A 319 6.86 4.00 -28.95
C ASP A 319 8.39 3.87 -28.89
N GLY A 320 8.97 3.77 -27.69
CA GLY A 320 10.39 3.68 -27.40
C GLY A 320 11.12 5.03 -27.38
N SER A 321 10.40 6.15 -27.51
CA SER A 321 11.01 7.49 -27.48
C SER A 321 11.24 8.01 -26.06
N TRP A 322 12.04 9.06 -25.97
CA TRP A 322 12.29 9.82 -24.75
C TRP A 322 11.87 11.27 -24.96
N HIS A 323 11.12 11.81 -23.99
CA HIS A 323 10.67 13.19 -23.99
C HIS A 323 10.99 13.84 -22.65
N PHE A 324 11.69 14.97 -22.71
CA PHE A 324 12.04 15.77 -21.54
C PHE A 324 11.32 17.13 -21.62
N PRO A 325 10.77 17.65 -20.50
CA PRO A 325 10.57 16.94 -19.24
C PRO A 325 9.43 15.91 -19.36
N PRO A 326 9.46 14.81 -18.59
CA PRO A 326 8.38 13.83 -18.61
C PRO A 326 7.08 14.43 -18.06
N MET A 327 5.97 14.27 -18.80
CA MET A 327 4.64 14.78 -18.43
C MET A 327 3.82 13.78 -17.61
N ARG A 328 4.49 12.94 -16.81
CA ARG A 328 3.90 11.84 -16.06
C ARG A 328 4.71 11.56 -14.79
N PRO A 329 4.14 10.84 -13.81
CA PRO A 329 4.88 10.40 -12.63
C PRO A 329 6.11 9.56 -13.00
N PRO A 330 7.14 9.53 -12.12
CA PRO A 330 8.29 8.66 -12.31
C PRO A 330 7.91 7.18 -12.18
N ASP A 331 8.62 6.33 -12.91
CA ASP A 331 8.45 4.88 -12.88
C ASP A 331 9.36 4.20 -11.87
N GLY A 332 10.45 4.87 -11.47
CA GLY A 332 11.34 4.40 -10.43
C GLY A 332 12.02 5.52 -9.66
N GLY A 333 12.53 5.17 -8.49
CA GLY A 333 13.01 6.10 -7.47
C GLY A 333 11.93 6.40 -6.42
N THR A 334 12.35 6.78 -5.22
CA THR A 334 11.53 6.90 -4.00
C THR A 334 11.40 8.36 -3.53
N ASP A 335 10.57 8.58 -2.51
CA ASP A 335 10.42 9.89 -1.87
C ASP A 335 11.76 10.47 -1.34
N TYR A 336 12.71 9.62 -0.94
CA TYR A 336 14.03 10.06 -0.48
C TYR A 336 14.95 10.57 -1.58
N ASP A 337 14.58 10.37 -2.84
CA ASP A 337 15.36 10.87 -3.98
C ASP A 337 15.13 12.38 -4.19
N GLN A 338 14.16 12.95 -3.46
CA GLN A 338 13.92 14.39 -3.33
C GLN A 338 14.58 14.92 -2.05
N VAL A 339 15.63 15.73 -2.23
CA VAL A 339 16.35 16.38 -1.13
C VAL A 339 15.88 17.83 -1.01
N ILE A 340 15.20 18.16 0.10
CA ILE A 340 14.73 19.51 0.41
C ILE A 340 15.85 20.37 1.01
N ASP A 341 15.90 21.65 0.62
CA ASP A 341 16.92 22.65 0.96
C ASP A 341 18.38 22.13 0.81
N PRO A 342 18.78 21.56 -0.36
CA PRO A 342 20.06 20.90 -0.52
C PRO A 342 21.25 21.85 -0.35
N ASP A 343 22.35 21.37 0.27
CA ASP A 343 23.63 22.10 0.34
C ASP A 343 24.50 21.78 -0.88
N ILE A 344 24.05 22.23 -2.05
CA ILE A 344 24.75 22.10 -3.34
C ILE A 344 25.21 23.47 -3.85
N ASP A 345 26.41 23.54 -4.39
CA ASP A 345 26.99 24.71 -5.07
C ASP A 345 28.19 24.24 -5.93
N VAL A 346 28.81 25.14 -6.71
CA VAL A 346 29.90 24.81 -7.66
C VAL A 346 31.09 24.06 -7.03
N ASP A 347 31.39 24.34 -5.75
CA ASP A 347 32.47 23.70 -4.99
C ASP A 347 31.95 22.64 -4.01
N LYS A 348 30.65 22.30 -4.09
CA LYS A 348 29.93 21.42 -3.17
C LYS A 348 29.04 20.46 -3.95
N PRO A 349 29.59 19.38 -4.53
CA PRO A 349 28.79 18.34 -5.15
C PRO A 349 27.89 17.63 -4.12
N LEU A 350 26.71 17.21 -4.56
CA LEU A 350 25.76 16.46 -3.75
C LEU A 350 25.71 15.00 -4.21
N THR A 351 25.68 14.06 -3.26
CA THR A 351 25.43 12.65 -3.57
C THR A 351 23.97 12.30 -3.26
N ILE A 352 23.30 11.67 -4.23
CA ILE A 352 21.93 11.13 -4.12
C ILE A 352 21.99 9.65 -4.46
N ASN A 353 21.28 8.81 -3.71
CA ASN A 353 21.14 7.39 -3.98
C ASN A 353 19.75 7.16 -4.54
N VAL A 354 19.65 6.82 -5.83
CA VAL A 354 18.38 6.57 -6.52
C VAL A 354 18.23 5.05 -6.70
N PRO A 355 17.41 4.37 -5.90
CA PRO A 355 17.20 2.94 -6.05
C PRO A 355 16.34 2.64 -7.29
N ALA A 356 16.67 1.56 -7.99
CA ALA A 356 15.92 1.02 -9.11
C ALA A 356 14.69 0.23 -8.63
N CYS A 357 13.82 0.87 -7.85
CA CYS A 357 12.55 0.34 -7.40
C CYS A 357 11.42 1.32 -7.70
N THR A 358 10.19 0.85 -7.64
CA THR A 358 9.02 1.70 -7.83
C THR A 358 8.85 2.70 -6.69
N TYR A 359 8.06 3.76 -6.89
CA TYR A 359 7.94 4.86 -5.93
C TYR A 359 7.42 4.42 -4.56
N TYR A 360 6.46 3.49 -4.54
CA TYR A 360 5.95 2.91 -3.29
C TYR A 360 6.77 1.73 -2.79
N ARG A 361 7.92 1.44 -3.41
CA ARG A 361 8.91 0.45 -2.94
C ARG A 361 8.36 -0.98 -2.96
N GLU A 362 7.49 -1.27 -3.91
CA GLU A 362 6.77 -2.55 -4.01
C GLU A 362 7.51 -3.58 -4.88
N ARG A 363 8.29 -3.13 -5.88
CA ARG A 363 9.13 -4.01 -6.73
C ARG A 363 10.38 -3.30 -7.27
N CYS A 364 11.37 -4.08 -7.69
CA CYS A 364 12.48 -3.58 -8.50
C CYS A 364 11.98 -3.26 -9.91
N VAL A 365 12.54 -2.20 -10.51
CA VAL A 365 12.38 -1.90 -11.93
C VAL A 365 13.59 -2.43 -12.70
N SER A 366 13.34 -2.97 -13.90
CA SER A 366 14.39 -3.53 -14.76
C SER A 366 14.11 -3.24 -16.23
N GLY A 367 15.16 -3.18 -17.04
CA GLY A 367 15.11 -2.73 -18.43
C GLY A 367 15.79 -1.39 -18.63
N GLU A 368 15.39 -0.68 -19.69
CA GLU A 368 15.97 0.61 -20.06
C GLU A 368 15.23 1.75 -19.33
N PHE A 369 15.97 2.65 -18.69
CA PHE A 369 15.43 3.79 -17.94
C PHE A 369 16.22 5.07 -18.19
N TYR A 370 15.52 6.19 -18.25
CA TYR A 370 16.08 7.53 -18.33
C TYR A 370 16.17 8.12 -16.93
N LEU A 371 17.31 8.72 -16.58
CA LEU A 371 17.47 9.43 -15.32
C LEU A 371 17.15 10.92 -15.53
N VAL A 372 16.26 11.48 -14.74
CA VAL A 372 15.97 12.92 -14.73
C VAL A 372 16.41 13.49 -13.41
N VAL A 373 17.15 14.61 -13.45
CA VAL A 373 17.59 15.32 -12.24
C VAL A 373 17.24 16.78 -12.38
N LEU A 374 16.44 17.32 -11.45
CA LEU A 374 16.00 18.71 -11.45
C LEU A 374 16.47 19.39 -10.17
N LEU A 375 17.00 20.60 -10.28
CA LEU A 375 17.38 21.48 -9.18
C LEU A 375 16.53 22.75 -9.25
N LEU A 376 15.59 22.87 -8.32
CA LEU A 376 14.49 23.84 -8.38
C LEU A 376 14.55 24.81 -7.19
N ASN A 377 13.97 25.99 -7.38
CA ASN A 377 13.92 27.11 -6.43
C ASN A 377 12.61 27.18 -5.64
N ASP A 378 11.64 26.31 -5.93
CA ASP A 378 10.43 26.07 -5.16
C ASP A 378 10.17 24.56 -4.96
N GLU A 379 9.07 24.22 -4.28
CA GLU A 379 8.64 22.85 -3.98
C GLU A 379 7.36 22.47 -4.77
N ASP A 380 7.00 23.26 -5.79
CA ASP A 380 5.72 23.11 -6.48
C ASP A 380 5.71 21.84 -7.36
N MET A 381 4.56 21.16 -7.38
CA MET A 381 4.31 19.98 -8.21
C MET A 381 3.15 20.26 -9.17
N PRO A 382 3.24 19.86 -10.46
CA PRO A 382 4.34 19.13 -11.10
C PRO A 382 5.63 19.97 -11.25
N PRO A 383 6.81 19.33 -11.20
CA PRO A 383 8.09 20.02 -11.14
C PRO A 383 8.54 20.43 -12.55
N PHE A 384 8.20 21.65 -12.95
CA PHE A 384 8.63 22.20 -14.24
C PHE A 384 9.78 23.20 -14.05
N PRO A 385 11.02 22.88 -14.48
CA PRO A 385 12.13 23.80 -14.34
C PRO A 385 11.94 25.04 -15.22
N THR A 386 12.30 26.19 -14.66
CA THR A 386 12.16 27.53 -15.22
C THR A 386 13.53 28.21 -15.39
N GLU A 387 13.53 29.44 -15.91
CA GLU A 387 14.77 30.20 -16.08
C GLU A 387 15.50 30.42 -14.74
N GLY A 388 16.78 30.06 -14.71
CA GLY A 388 17.61 30.16 -13.50
C GLY A 388 17.61 28.91 -12.61
N GLU A 389 16.90 27.87 -13.02
CA GLU A 389 16.97 26.52 -12.45
C GLU A 389 17.86 25.62 -13.31
N TYR A 390 18.12 24.40 -12.85
CA TYR A 390 19.06 23.50 -13.52
C TYR A 390 18.48 22.10 -13.67
N ALA A 391 18.83 21.44 -14.77
CA ALA A 391 18.33 20.11 -15.09
C ALA A 391 19.39 19.22 -15.74
N TRP A 392 19.18 17.91 -15.68
CA TRP A 392 19.91 16.89 -16.42
C TRP A 392 18.95 15.81 -16.90
N GLY A 393 19.23 15.26 -18.08
CA GLY A 393 18.44 14.17 -18.67
C GLY A 393 17.73 14.51 -19.99
N MET A 394 17.99 15.70 -20.56
CA MET A 394 17.43 16.13 -21.85
C MET A 394 17.88 15.20 -23.00
N GLU A 395 19.19 15.07 -23.17
CA GLU A 395 19.83 14.13 -24.10
C GLU A 395 20.65 13.14 -23.30
N GLN A 396 20.29 11.86 -23.35
CA GLN A 396 21.00 10.79 -22.68
C GLN A 396 20.76 9.46 -23.38
N GLU A 397 21.72 8.55 -23.25
CA GLU A 397 21.46 7.13 -23.47
C GLU A 397 20.74 6.57 -22.23
N PRO A 398 19.80 5.63 -22.41
CA PRO A 398 19.15 4.98 -21.28
C PRO A 398 20.15 4.20 -20.42
N LEU A 399 19.84 4.11 -19.14
CA LEU A 399 20.46 3.23 -18.17
C LEU A 399 19.80 1.86 -18.26
N THR A 400 20.60 0.80 -18.43
CA THR A 400 20.12 -0.56 -18.26
C THR A 400 20.13 -0.93 -16.77
N LEU A 401 18.96 -1.26 -16.22
CA LEU A 401 18.75 -1.73 -14.85
C LEU A 401 18.39 -3.22 -14.84
N GLY A 402 18.93 -3.96 -13.88
CA GLY A 402 18.68 -5.39 -13.70
C GLY A 402 17.64 -5.70 -12.62
N ASP A 403 17.15 -6.94 -12.65
CA ASP A 403 16.27 -7.55 -11.63
C ASP A 403 17.06 -8.31 -10.53
N GLY A 404 18.39 -8.22 -10.54
CA GLY A 404 19.30 -8.68 -9.47
C GLY A 404 20.52 -9.49 -9.95
N PRO A 405 21.53 -9.72 -9.08
CA PRO A 405 21.72 -9.10 -7.76
C PRO A 405 22.04 -7.60 -7.87
N GLN A 406 21.74 -6.82 -6.83
CA GLN A 406 22.00 -5.38 -6.79
C GLN A 406 23.40 -5.03 -7.33
N GLU A 407 23.41 -4.21 -8.38
CA GLU A 407 24.59 -3.52 -8.87
C GLU A 407 24.55 -2.04 -8.47
N ILE A 408 25.72 -1.48 -8.13
CA ILE A 408 25.87 -0.04 -7.89
C ILE A 408 26.35 0.60 -9.18
N ILE A 409 25.50 1.43 -9.78
CA ILE A 409 25.80 2.22 -10.97
C ILE A 409 26.25 3.60 -10.50
N GLU A 410 27.56 3.83 -10.49
CA GLU A 410 28.10 5.16 -10.18
C GLU A 410 27.92 6.09 -11.38
N LYS A 411 27.25 7.22 -11.17
CA LYS A 411 27.03 8.24 -12.20
C LYS A 411 27.42 9.60 -11.67
N GLU A 412 28.27 10.30 -12.40
CA GLU A 412 28.61 11.69 -12.12
C GLU A 412 28.02 12.56 -13.22
N ILE A 413 27.23 13.56 -12.83
CA ILE A 413 26.57 14.45 -13.77
C ILE A 413 26.91 15.91 -13.47
N MET A 414 26.81 16.74 -14.50
CA MET A 414 26.84 18.19 -14.39
C MET A 414 25.50 18.70 -14.88
N LEU A 415 24.74 19.37 -14.01
CA LEU A 415 23.46 19.97 -14.40
C LEU A 415 23.70 21.09 -15.41
N ALA A 416 22.74 21.27 -16.33
CA ALA A 416 22.72 22.37 -17.27
C ALA A 416 21.73 23.44 -16.80
N PRO A 417 22.05 24.74 -16.95
CA PRO A 417 21.10 25.80 -16.66
C PRO A 417 19.94 25.76 -17.65
N CYS A 418 18.73 25.93 -17.14
CA CYS A 418 17.54 26.12 -17.94
C CYS A 418 17.46 27.58 -18.42
N GLY A 419 17.24 27.75 -19.72
CA GLY A 419 17.14 29.04 -20.40
C GLY A 419 15.79 29.74 -20.23
N THR A 420 15.52 30.73 -21.07
CA THR A 420 14.23 31.45 -21.07
C THR A 420 13.20 30.68 -21.90
N ASP A 421 11.98 30.48 -21.37
CA ASP A 421 10.82 30.03 -22.17
C ASP A 421 10.55 31.05 -23.27
N LYS A 422 10.86 30.69 -24.52
CA LYS A 422 10.70 31.58 -25.69
C LYS A 422 9.28 31.59 -26.24
N ASN A 423 8.46 30.62 -25.88
CA ASN A 423 7.13 30.40 -26.47
C ASN A 423 5.99 30.82 -25.53
N GLY A 424 6.29 31.08 -24.26
CA GLY A 424 5.35 31.63 -23.28
C GLY A 424 4.19 30.68 -22.97
N ASN A 425 4.40 29.38 -23.22
CA ASN A 425 3.44 28.32 -22.97
C ASN A 425 3.54 27.81 -21.51
N GLY A 426 4.54 28.26 -20.73
CA GLY A 426 4.77 27.78 -19.36
C GLY A 426 5.23 26.33 -19.32
N VAL A 427 5.60 25.75 -20.46
CA VAL A 427 6.24 24.45 -20.61
C VAL A 427 7.72 24.74 -20.81
N GLY A 428 8.60 23.97 -20.17
CA GLY A 428 10.03 24.24 -20.08
C GLY A 428 10.82 24.14 -21.40
N ASP A 429 10.44 24.87 -22.45
CA ASP A 429 11.26 25.14 -23.64
C ASP A 429 12.65 25.73 -23.25
N ALA A 430 12.75 26.23 -22.01
CA ALA A 430 13.98 26.61 -21.32
C ALA A 430 15.04 25.49 -21.27
N CYS A 431 14.62 24.23 -21.13
CA CYS A 431 15.50 23.07 -21.03
C CYS A 431 15.22 22.06 -22.16
N GLU A 432 14.58 22.48 -23.26
CA GLU A 432 14.52 21.69 -24.50
C GLU A 432 15.66 22.16 -25.42
N SER A 433 16.44 21.22 -25.93
CA SER A 433 17.57 21.46 -26.85
C SER A 433 17.14 22.02 -28.20
#